data_AF-A0A1R1YL72-F1
#
_entry.id   AF-A0A1R1YL72-F1
#
_cell.length_a   1.000
_cell.length_b   1.000
_cell.length_c   1.000
_cell.angle_alpha   90.00
_cell.angle_beta   90.00
_cell.angle_gamma   90.00
#
_symmetry.space_group_name_H-M   'P 1'
#
loop_
_entity.id
_entity.type
_entity.pdbx_description
1 polymer ?
#
loop_
_entity_poly.entity_id
_entity_poly.type
_entity_poly.pdbx_seq_one_letter_code
_entity_poly.pdbx_strand_id
1 'polypeptide(L)'
;MNTALLSRFDLVFILLDRPNAEKDKYLSEHVMALHSGVDKSVRVDWNSGFNSTDILSESSLSLQKRLQLAPNESLDLIPKKLLRVYIAYARKYVHPKLSSEAKAVLQQFYLDLRSKHKNDTTPITTRQLEALIRLGEARARAELREIVTELDAKDVIEIMNSSLLQTYEDEDGILDFTRSQMGSGMSKRSEINRFVSHLSKISQIRFNNIFTTDMLLSAAK
;
A
#
# COMPACT_ATOMS: atom_id res chain seq x y z
N MET A 1 -20.37 6.97 6.48
CA MET A 1 -20.06 7.88 5.35
C MET A 1 -20.74 7.36 4.10
N ASN A 2 -21.20 8.23 3.20
CA ASN A 2 -21.89 7.82 1.98
C ASN A 2 -20.89 7.11 1.03
N THR A 3 -21.08 5.82 0.76
CA THR A 3 -20.17 4.97 -0.04
C THR A 3 -19.92 5.53 -1.45
N ALA A 4 -20.91 6.25 -1.99
CA ALA A 4 -20.83 6.92 -3.28
C ALA A 4 -19.79 8.07 -3.36
N LEU A 5 -19.44 8.70 -2.23
CA LEU A 5 -18.41 9.75 -2.19
C LEU A 5 -17.01 9.16 -2.12
N LEU A 6 -16.83 8.08 -1.35
CA LEU A 6 -15.53 7.41 -1.23
C LEU A 6 -15.06 6.86 -2.58
N SER A 7 -16.00 6.33 -3.37
CA SER A 7 -15.74 5.84 -4.73
C SER A 7 -15.28 6.92 -5.73
N ARG A 8 -15.32 8.22 -5.37
CA ARG A 8 -14.83 9.30 -6.23
C ARG A 8 -13.36 9.60 -6.03
N PHE A 9 -12.74 9.12 -4.95
CA PHE A 9 -11.32 9.30 -4.76
C PHE A 9 -10.55 8.21 -5.52
N ASP A 10 -9.45 8.61 -6.14
CA ASP A 10 -8.60 7.69 -6.91
C ASP A 10 -7.66 6.91 -5.98
N LEU A 11 -7.17 7.57 -4.92
CA LEU A 11 -6.38 7.00 -3.84
C LEU A 11 -6.91 7.51 -2.50
N VAL A 12 -7.03 6.61 -1.54
CA VAL A 12 -7.38 6.88 -0.14
C VAL A 12 -6.26 6.32 0.74
N PHE A 13 -5.58 7.18 1.48
CA PHE A 13 -4.59 6.77 2.47
C PHE A 13 -5.16 6.96 3.86
N ILE A 14 -5.05 5.94 4.70
CA ILE A 14 -5.51 6.01 6.09
C ILE A 14 -4.27 6.14 6.96
N LEU A 15 -4.17 7.30 7.60
CA LEU A 15 -3.11 7.57 8.57
C LEU A 15 -3.60 7.10 9.93
N LEU A 16 -3.03 5.97 10.40
CA LEU A 16 -3.25 5.46 11.74
C LEU A 16 -2.17 5.99 12.67
N ASP A 17 -2.60 6.60 13.78
CA ASP A 17 -1.72 6.99 14.87
C ASP A 17 -1.43 5.77 15.75
N ARG A 18 -0.36 5.03 15.43
CA ARG A 18 0.09 3.86 16.22
C ARG A 18 1.25 4.29 17.11
N PRO A 19 1.15 4.13 18.45
CA PRO A 19 2.21 4.52 19.37
C PRO A 19 3.49 3.76 19.05
N ASN A 20 4.58 4.48 18.84
CA ASN A 20 5.87 3.91 18.51
C ASN A 20 6.95 4.76 19.16
N ALA A 21 7.55 4.23 20.23
CA ALA A 21 8.50 4.97 21.07
C ALA A 21 9.66 5.60 20.28
N GLU A 22 10.14 4.95 19.20
CA GLU A 22 11.21 5.50 18.37
C GLU A 22 10.71 6.67 17.50
N LYS A 23 9.59 6.49 16.79
CA LYS A 23 9.00 7.54 15.95
C LYS A 23 8.54 8.73 16.77
N ASP A 24 7.94 8.48 17.92
CA ASP A 24 7.42 9.49 18.84
C ASP A 24 8.58 10.31 19.44
N LYS A 25 9.72 9.66 19.72
CA LYS A 25 10.94 10.35 20.13
C LYS A 25 11.45 11.28 19.01
N TYR A 26 11.59 10.81 17.78
CA TYR A 26 12.03 11.67 16.67
C TYR A 26 11.07 12.84 16.42
N LEU A 27 9.77 12.60 16.49
CA LEU A 27 8.75 13.63 16.30
C LEU A 27 8.82 14.68 17.40
N SER A 28 8.91 14.26 18.66
CA SER A 28 8.99 15.18 19.80
C SER A 28 10.27 16.02 19.76
N GLU A 29 11.42 15.42 19.45
CA GLU A 29 12.69 16.16 19.26
C GLU A 29 12.57 17.20 18.14
N HIS A 30 11.96 16.84 17.00
CA HIS A 30 11.75 17.75 15.88
C HIS A 30 10.86 18.94 16.26
N VAL A 31 9.73 18.68 16.94
CA VAL A 31 8.81 19.72 17.40
C VAL A 31 9.48 20.65 18.41
N MET A 32 10.24 20.10 19.37
CA MET A 32 10.99 20.91 20.34
C MET A 32 12.04 21.80 19.67
N ALA A 33 12.74 21.27 18.65
CA ALA A 33 13.71 22.03 17.88
C ALA A 33 13.08 23.21 17.14
N LEU A 34 11.91 23.03 16.52
CA LEU A 34 11.15 24.10 15.84
C LEU A 34 10.77 25.25 16.79
N HIS A 35 10.38 24.92 18.02
CA HIS A 35 9.98 25.92 19.02
C HIS A 35 11.15 26.59 19.75
N SER A 36 12.37 26.06 19.64
CA SER A 36 13.57 26.61 20.30
C SER A 36 14.12 27.90 19.65
N GLY A 37 13.50 28.39 18.56
CA GLY A 37 13.89 29.65 17.90
C GLY A 37 15.22 29.61 17.15
N VAL A 38 15.85 28.43 17.05
CA VAL A 38 17.06 28.24 16.26
C VAL A 38 16.66 28.11 14.79
N ASP A 39 16.83 29.20 14.04
CA ASP A 39 16.55 29.29 12.61
C ASP A 39 17.59 28.48 11.82
N LYS A 40 17.49 27.16 11.88
CA LYS A 40 18.27 26.26 11.03
C LYS A 40 17.52 26.09 9.73
N SER A 41 18.09 26.61 8.64
CA SER A 41 17.88 26.05 7.30
C SER A 41 17.95 24.52 7.42
N VAL A 42 16.80 23.88 7.32
CA VAL A 42 16.55 22.53 7.80
C VAL A 42 17.46 21.53 7.08
N ARG A 43 18.54 21.11 7.74
CA ARG A 43 19.22 19.84 7.45
C ARG A 43 18.40 18.76 8.14
N VAL A 44 17.63 18.01 7.37
CA VAL A 44 16.91 16.85 7.91
C VAL A 44 17.88 15.68 7.91
N ASP A 45 18.47 15.38 9.07
CA ASP A 45 19.21 14.13 9.26
C ASP A 45 18.17 13.02 9.52
N TRP A 46 17.77 12.30 8.46
CA TRP A 46 16.83 11.18 8.53
C TRP A 46 17.58 9.90 8.94
N ASN A 47 17.97 9.77 10.21
CA ASN A 47 18.55 8.52 10.72
C ASN A 47 17.43 7.55 11.14
N SER A 48 16.83 6.85 10.18
CA SER A 48 16.08 5.63 10.51
C SER A 48 17.07 4.47 10.61
N GLY A 49 17.29 3.96 11.83
CA GLY A 49 18.08 2.76 12.05
C GLY A 49 17.43 1.57 11.35
N PHE A 50 18.06 1.05 10.29
CA PHE A 50 17.67 -0.22 9.68
C PHE A 50 18.92 -0.99 9.22
N ASN A 51 18.94 -2.29 9.51
CA ASN A 51 20.09 -3.16 9.35
C ASN A 51 20.42 -3.42 7.88
N SER A 52 21.69 -3.19 7.51
CA SER A 52 22.25 -3.22 6.16
C SER A 52 22.38 -4.62 5.49
N THR A 53 21.64 -5.64 5.93
CA THR A 53 21.94 -7.03 5.51
C THR A 53 21.25 -7.51 4.23
N ASP A 54 20.31 -6.75 3.64
CA ASP A 54 19.47 -7.26 2.53
C ASP A 54 19.82 -6.69 1.13
N ILE A 55 20.98 -6.04 0.97
CA ILE A 55 21.34 -5.25 -0.24
C ILE A 55 21.65 -6.12 -1.49
N LEU A 56 21.72 -7.44 -1.40
CA LEU A 56 22.22 -8.30 -2.49
C LEU A 56 21.14 -9.02 -3.32
N SER A 57 20.00 -8.38 -3.61
CA SER A 57 18.99 -8.93 -4.53
C SER A 57 18.34 -7.84 -5.39
N GLU A 58 18.92 -7.62 -6.56
CA GLU A 58 18.75 -6.43 -7.42
C GLU A 58 17.48 -6.43 -8.28
N SER A 59 16.54 -7.38 -8.13
CA SER A 59 15.42 -7.55 -9.07
C SER A 59 14.01 -7.46 -8.49
N SER A 60 13.82 -7.32 -7.18
CA SER A 60 12.47 -7.29 -6.58
C SER A 60 12.35 -6.44 -5.31
N LEU A 61 12.97 -5.26 -5.29
CA LEU A 61 12.77 -4.32 -4.20
C LEU A 61 11.43 -3.59 -4.37
N SER A 62 10.58 -3.64 -3.34
CA SER A 62 9.33 -2.88 -3.29
C SER A 62 9.62 -1.38 -3.39
N LEU A 63 8.69 -0.61 -3.97
CA LEU A 63 8.76 0.85 -4.07
C LEU A 63 9.08 1.47 -2.70
N GLN A 64 8.48 0.94 -1.64
CA GLN A 64 8.73 1.43 -0.29
C GLN A 64 10.21 1.31 0.12
N LYS A 65 10.89 0.19 -0.23
CA LYS A 65 12.31 0.01 0.05
C LYS A 65 13.19 0.91 -0.84
N ARG A 66 12.78 1.13 -2.09
CA ARG A 66 13.49 2.03 -3.03
C ARG A 66 13.45 3.50 -2.60
N LEU A 67 12.40 3.90 -1.88
CA LEU A 67 12.23 5.26 -1.36
C LEU A 67 12.80 5.45 0.06
N GLN A 68 13.28 4.38 0.70
CA GLN A 68 13.95 4.51 1.99
C GLN A 68 15.33 5.12 1.82
N LEU A 69 15.59 6.16 2.62
CA LEU A 69 16.90 6.80 2.70
C LEU A 69 17.91 5.85 3.31
N ALA A 70 19.08 5.76 2.69
CA ALA A 70 20.19 5.05 3.31
C ALA A 70 20.63 5.81 4.59
N PRO A 71 21.08 5.12 5.64
CA PRO A 71 21.37 5.72 6.95
C PRO A 71 22.50 6.77 6.95
N ASN A 72 23.21 6.96 5.84
CA ASN A 72 24.27 7.97 5.66
C ASN A 72 24.02 8.89 4.47
N GLU A 73 22.82 8.88 3.87
CA GLU A 73 22.51 9.72 2.73
C GLU A 73 21.96 11.07 3.21
N SER A 74 22.71 12.14 2.97
CA SER A 74 22.25 13.50 3.24
C SER A 74 21.35 13.98 2.10
N LEU A 75 20.12 14.35 2.44
CA LEU A 75 19.19 14.94 1.48
C LEU A 75 19.63 16.37 1.12
N ASP A 76 20.09 16.57 -0.11
CA ASP A 76 20.19 17.91 -0.67
C ASP A 76 18.81 18.38 -1.12
N LEU A 77 18.16 19.18 -0.28
CA LEU A 77 16.79 19.62 -0.51
C LEU A 77 16.75 20.65 -1.63
N ILE A 78 15.91 20.38 -2.64
CA ILE A 78 15.66 21.32 -3.73
C ILE A 78 15.10 22.64 -3.14
N PRO A 79 15.71 23.80 -3.47
CA PRO A 79 15.19 25.09 -3.02
C PRO A 79 13.73 25.29 -3.42
N LYS A 80 12.90 25.82 -2.51
CA LYS A 80 11.45 26.02 -2.73
C LYS A 80 11.12 26.75 -4.05
N LYS A 81 11.92 27.76 -4.42
CA LYS A 81 11.75 28.52 -5.67
C LYS A 81 11.99 27.63 -6.89
N LEU A 82 13.02 26.80 -6.86
CA LEU A 82 13.35 25.87 -7.94
C LEU A 82 12.27 24.79 -8.08
N LEU A 83 11.79 24.23 -6.97
CA LEU A 83 10.70 23.24 -6.97
C LEU A 83 9.43 23.79 -7.64
N ARG A 84 9.05 25.04 -7.34
CA ARG A 84 7.89 25.68 -7.98
C ARG A 84 8.06 25.83 -9.49
N VAL A 85 9.25 26.26 -9.93
CA VAL A 85 9.57 26.39 -11.37
C VAL A 85 9.58 25.02 -12.04
N TYR A 86 10.13 24.00 -11.39
CA TYR A 86 10.16 22.63 -11.87
C TYR A 86 8.76 22.06 -12.10
N ILE A 87 7.87 22.17 -11.10
CA ILE A 87 6.49 21.70 -11.21
C ILE A 87 5.75 22.45 -12.33
N ALA A 88 5.94 23.77 -12.42
CA ALA A 88 5.32 24.58 -13.47
C ALA A 88 5.81 24.17 -14.87
N TYR A 89 7.10 23.91 -15.02
CA TYR A 89 7.70 23.43 -16.27
C TYR A 89 7.16 22.05 -16.66
N ALA A 90 7.20 21.09 -15.75
CA ALA A 90 6.72 19.72 -15.98
C ALA A 90 5.24 19.69 -16.40
N ARG A 91 4.39 20.50 -15.76
CA ARG A 91 2.96 20.60 -16.11
C ARG A 91 2.71 21.24 -17.47
N LYS A 92 3.56 22.16 -17.92
CA LYS A 92 3.37 22.92 -19.15
C LYS A 92 3.90 22.21 -20.38
N TYR A 93 5.03 21.51 -20.26
CA TYR A 93 5.76 20.98 -21.42
C TYR A 93 5.75 19.46 -21.53
N VAL A 94 5.42 18.73 -20.47
CA VAL A 94 5.52 17.26 -20.45
C VAL A 94 4.13 16.63 -20.44
N HIS A 95 3.82 15.93 -21.53
CA HIS A 95 2.56 15.22 -21.74
C HIS A 95 2.83 13.73 -22.00
N PRO A 96 3.05 12.93 -20.94
CA PRO A 96 3.45 11.54 -21.10
C PRO A 96 2.39 10.70 -21.77
N LYS A 97 2.82 9.72 -22.56
CA LYS A 97 1.95 8.73 -23.20
C LYS A 97 2.31 7.33 -22.73
N LEU A 98 1.31 6.45 -22.63
CA LEU A 98 1.56 5.06 -22.27
C LEU A 98 2.27 4.28 -23.38
N SER A 99 3.37 3.61 -22.99
CA SER A 99 3.98 2.54 -23.79
C SER A 99 3.04 1.33 -23.92
N SER A 100 3.29 0.49 -24.92
CA SER A 100 2.58 -0.79 -25.10
C SER A 100 2.77 -1.73 -23.90
N GLU A 101 3.97 -1.75 -23.32
CA GLU A 101 4.33 -2.58 -22.17
C GLU A 101 3.54 -2.16 -20.92
N ALA A 102 3.51 -0.85 -20.62
CA ALA A 102 2.74 -0.31 -19.49
C ALA A 102 1.24 -0.60 -19.64
N LYS A 103 0.69 -0.51 -20.86
CA LYS A 103 -0.72 -0.84 -21.13
C LYS A 103 -1.04 -2.29 -20.78
N ALA A 104 -0.16 -3.23 -21.19
CA ALA A 104 -0.36 -4.65 -20.92
C ALA A 104 -0.40 -4.93 -19.41
N VAL A 105 0.53 -4.36 -18.65
CA VAL A 105 0.60 -4.53 -17.19
C VAL A 105 -0.64 -3.96 -16.48
N LEU A 106 -1.04 -2.73 -16.81
CA LEU A 106 -2.22 -2.12 -16.20
C LEU A 106 -3.52 -2.85 -16.56
N GLN A 107 -3.63 -3.34 -17.79
CA GLN A 107 -4.79 -4.10 -18.25
C GLN A 107 -4.91 -5.44 -17.52
N GLN A 108 -3.80 -6.18 -17.41
CA GLN A 108 -3.77 -7.45 -16.66
C GLN A 108 -4.17 -7.23 -15.20
N PHE A 109 -3.58 -6.23 -14.55
CA PHE A 109 -3.92 -5.90 -13.16
C PHE A 109 -5.39 -5.52 -12.99
N TYR A 110 -5.97 -4.74 -13.91
CA TYR A 110 -7.39 -4.37 -13.86
C TYR A 110 -8.33 -5.58 -13.99
N LEU A 111 -8.01 -6.53 -14.88
CA LEU A 111 -8.77 -7.77 -15.03
C LEU A 111 -8.67 -8.64 -13.77
N ASP A 112 -7.50 -8.72 -13.17
CA ASP A 112 -7.27 -9.43 -11.91
C ASP A 112 -8.01 -8.78 -10.74
N LEU A 113 -8.01 -7.44 -10.67
CA LEU A 113 -8.78 -6.70 -9.68
C LEU A 113 -10.27 -7.06 -9.81
N ARG A 114 -10.80 -7.04 -11.03
CA ARG A 114 -12.22 -7.32 -11.32
C ARG A 114 -12.61 -8.78 -11.06
N SER A 115 -11.69 -9.72 -11.25
CA SER A 115 -11.96 -11.14 -10.97
C SER A 115 -12.02 -11.43 -9.47
N LYS A 116 -11.17 -10.78 -8.67
CA LYS A 116 -11.10 -10.94 -7.21
C LYS A 116 -12.31 -10.34 -6.47
N HIS A 117 -12.85 -9.22 -6.94
CA HIS A 117 -13.95 -8.51 -6.27
C HIS A 117 -15.35 -8.91 -6.77
N LYS A 118 -15.55 -10.16 -7.23
CA LYS A 118 -16.89 -10.64 -7.64
C LYS A 118 -17.91 -10.66 -6.50
N ASN A 119 -17.46 -10.71 -5.25
CA ASN A 119 -18.30 -10.81 -4.05
C ASN A 119 -18.36 -9.50 -3.24
N ASP A 120 -17.59 -8.47 -3.62
CA ASP A 120 -17.58 -7.19 -2.92
C ASP A 120 -18.64 -6.24 -3.46
N THR A 121 -19.33 -5.58 -2.53
CA THR A 121 -20.43 -4.65 -2.79
C THR A 121 -19.96 -3.33 -3.45
N THR A 122 -18.65 -3.04 -3.48
CA THR A 122 -18.10 -1.89 -4.20
C THR A 122 -17.67 -2.31 -5.61
N PRO A 123 -18.40 -1.89 -6.67
CA PRO A 123 -18.06 -2.27 -8.03
C PRO A 123 -16.74 -1.62 -8.47
N ILE A 124 -15.81 -2.43 -8.97
CA ILE A 124 -14.63 -1.93 -9.70
C ILE A 124 -15.12 -1.33 -11.01
N THR A 125 -15.03 -0.02 -11.10
CA THR A 125 -15.42 0.74 -12.28
C THR A 125 -14.24 1.00 -13.20
N THR A 126 -14.52 1.36 -14.44
CA THR A 126 -13.51 1.83 -15.41
C THR A 126 -12.71 3.03 -14.89
N ARG A 127 -13.27 3.77 -13.92
CA ARG A 127 -12.59 4.85 -13.19
C ARG A 127 -11.27 4.41 -12.56
N GLN A 128 -11.19 3.18 -12.04
CA GLN A 128 -9.96 2.69 -11.42
C GLN A 128 -8.85 2.50 -12.45
N LEU A 129 -9.18 2.07 -13.67
CA LEU A 129 -8.23 2.00 -14.77
C LEU A 129 -7.78 3.41 -15.20
N GLU A 130 -8.71 4.36 -15.29
CA GLU A 130 -8.39 5.78 -15.57
C GLU A 130 -7.51 6.40 -14.47
N ALA A 131 -7.71 6.02 -13.22
CA ALA A 131 -6.87 6.44 -12.10
C ALA A 131 -5.44 5.90 -12.24
N LEU A 132 -5.27 4.60 -12.53
CA LEU A 132 -3.96 3.99 -12.77
C LEU A 132 -3.22 4.68 -13.92
N ILE A 133 -3.92 4.99 -15.01
CA ILE A 133 -3.36 5.72 -16.15
C ILE A 133 -2.89 7.12 -15.73
N ARG A 134 -3.75 7.88 -15.02
CA ARG A 134 -3.40 9.23 -14.54
C ARG A 134 -2.21 9.23 -13.58
N LEU A 135 -2.10 8.21 -12.71
CA LEU A 135 -0.98 8.05 -11.80
C LEU A 135 0.32 7.71 -12.54
N GLY A 136 0.26 6.83 -13.54
CA GLY A 136 1.42 6.48 -14.38
C GLY A 136 1.95 7.68 -15.17
N GLU A 137 1.04 8.46 -15.76
CA GLU A 137 1.39 9.72 -16.43
C GLU A 137 1.95 10.75 -15.44
N ALA A 138 1.38 10.86 -14.24
CA ALA A 138 1.89 11.77 -13.22
C ALA A 138 3.33 11.41 -12.79
N ARG A 139 3.63 10.11 -12.65
CA ARG A 139 4.98 9.63 -12.34
C ARG A 139 5.97 9.99 -13.45
N ALA A 140 5.67 9.64 -14.70
CA ALA A 140 6.54 9.96 -15.82
C ALA A 140 6.76 11.48 -15.95
N ARG A 141 5.71 12.28 -15.74
CA ARG A 141 5.78 13.75 -15.74
C ARG A 141 6.70 14.28 -14.64
N ALA A 142 6.69 13.68 -13.45
CA ALA A 142 7.53 14.11 -12.33
C ALA A 142 9.03 13.96 -12.65
N GLU A 143 9.39 13.02 -13.53
CA GLU A 143 10.76 12.80 -14.02
C GLU A 143 11.02 13.43 -15.40
N LEU A 144 10.11 14.31 -15.87
CA LEU A 144 10.17 14.96 -17.19
C LEU A 144 10.21 13.98 -18.38
N ARG A 145 9.73 12.75 -18.20
CA ARG A 145 9.66 11.73 -19.26
C ARG A 145 8.37 11.84 -20.06
N GLU A 146 8.47 11.74 -21.39
CA GLU A 146 7.31 11.74 -22.29
C GLU A 146 6.66 10.36 -22.47
N ILE A 147 7.26 9.31 -21.92
CA ILE A 147 6.78 7.94 -22.06
C ILE A 147 6.69 7.29 -20.68
N VAL A 148 5.51 6.69 -20.42
CA VAL A 148 5.27 5.87 -19.23
C VAL A 148 5.82 4.47 -19.48
N THR A 149 6.74 4.02 -18.64
CA THR A 149 7.41 2.72 -18.75
C THR A 149 6.68 1.63 -17.98
N GLU A 150 7.05 0.37 -18.20
CA GLU A 150 6.51 -0.76 -17.43
C GLU A 150 6.78 -0.61 -15.92
N LEU A 151 7.94 -0.07 -15.55
CA LEU A 151 8.29 0.20 -14.14
C LEU A 151 7.35 1.22 -13.50
N ASP A 152 6.89 2.22 -14.26
CA ASP A 152 5.87 3.17 -13.80
C ASP A 152 4.55 2.50 -13.49
N ALA A 153 4.13 1.57 -14.35
CA ALA A 153 2.92 0.81 -14.13
C ALA A 153 3.02 -0.05 -12.85
N LYS A 154 4.16 -0.73 -12.62
CA LYS A 154 4.40 -1.54 -11.42
C LYS A 154 4.38 -0.70 -10.15
N ASP A 155 5.07 0.43 -10.14
CA ASP A 155 5.13 1.31 -8.97
C ASP A 155 3.76 1.91 -8.64
N VAL A 156 2.96 2.27 -9.66
CA VAL A 156 1.59 2.75 -9.48
C VAL A 156 0.66 1.67 -8.94
N ILE A 157 0.82 0.42 -9.39
CA ILE A 157 0.07 -0.71 -8.84
C ILE A 157 0.39 -0.89 -7.36
N GLU A 158 1.66 -0.77 -6.96
CA GLU A 158 2.06 -0.85 -5.56
C GLU A 158 1.43 0.27 -4.72
N ILE A 159 1.42 1.51 -5.24
CA ILE A 159 0.76 2.64 -4.59
C ILE A 159 -0.75 2.39 -4.44
N MET A 160 -1.42 1.93 -5.50
CA MET A 160 -2.85 1.59 -5.45
C MET A 160 -3.14 0.49 -4.42
N ASN A 161 -2.33 -0.56 -4.39
CA ASN A 161 -2.47 -1.64 -3.40
C ASN A 161 -2.27 -1.11 -1.98
N SER A 162 -1.28 -0.24 -1.74
CA SER A 162 -1.05 0.37 -0.42
C SER A 162 -2.24 1.22 0.05
N SER A 163 -2.89 1.91 -0.88
CA SER A 163 -4.10 2.70 -0.61
C SER A 163 -5.31 1.80 -0.28
N LEU A 164 -5.47 0.69 -1.01
CA LEU A 164 -6.56 -0.25 -0.75
C LEU A 164 -6.34 -1.04 0.54
N LEU A 165 -5.12 -1.54 0.78
CA LEU A 165 -4.75 -2.36 1.94
C LEU A 165 -5.06 -1.66 3.27
N GLN A 166 -4.75 -0.37 3.40
CA GLN A 166 -5.03 0.39 4.62
C GLN A 166 -6.53 0.59 4.90
N THR A 167 -7.39 0.44 3.89
CA THR A 167 -8.85 0.53 4.05
C THR A 167 -9.44 -0.72 4.71
N TYR A 168 -8.67 -1.82 4.75
CA TYR A 168 -9.12 -3.13 5.27
C TYR A 168 -8.30 -3.64 6.47
N GLU A 169 -7.35 -2.86 6.99
CA GLU A 169 -6.68 -3.16 8.26
C GLU A 169 -7.53 -2.67 9.44
N ASP A 170 -8.05 -3.58 10.26
CA ASP A 170 -8.64 -3.24 11.56
C ASP A 170 -7.57 -2.63 12.50
N GLU A 171 -8.00 -2.01 13.61
CA GLU A 171 -7.14 -1.34 14.62
C GLU A 171 -5.98 -2.23 15.13
N ASP A 172 -6.11 -3.55 15.01
CA ASP A 172 -5.10 -4.57 15.39
C ASP A 172 -4.22 -5.07 14.22
N GLY A 173 -4.28 -4.46 13.03
CA GLY A 173 -3.45 -4.84 11.87
C GLY A 173 -3.89 -6.14 11.18
N ILE A 174 -5.16 -6.53 11.34
CA ILE A 174 -5.76 -7.71 10.71
C ILE A 174 -6.51 -7.28 9.45
N LEU A 175 -6.20 -7.94 8.33
CA LEU A 175 -6.87 -7.75 7.03
C LEU A 175 -8.27 -8.37 7.04
N ASP A 176 -9.32 -7.58 7.28
CA ASP A 176 -10.72 -8.05 7.23
C ASP A 176 -11.46 -7.39 6.05
N PHE A 177 -11.36 -8.02 4.87
CA PHE A 177 -12.05 -7.61 3.64
C PHE A 177 -13.59 -7.64 3.71
N THR A 178 -14.17 -8.23 4.77
CA THR A 178 -15.62 -8.47 4.85
C THR A 178 -16.43 -7.44 5.62
N ARG A 179 -15.80 -6.42 6.23
CA ARG A 179 -16.48 -5.60 7.25
C ARG A 179 -17.36 -4.47 6.69
N SER A 180 -17.24 -4.13 5.40
CA SER A 180 -17.77 -2.83 4.96
C SER A 180 -19.23 -2.77 4.54
N GLN A 181 -20.00 -3.87 4.37
CA GLN A 181 -21.37 -3.74 3.82
C GLN A 181 -22.50 -4.61 4.40
N MET A 182 -22.26 -5.54 5.32
CA MET A 182 -23.35 -6.22 6.03
C MET A 182 -22.80 -6.76 7.36
N GLY A 183 -23.56 -6.62 8.45
CA GLY A 183 -23.18 -7.07 9.80
C GLY A 183 -23.06 -8.60 10.00
N SER A 184 -22.56 -9.33 9.00
CA SER A 184 -22.31 -10.76 9.05
C SER A 184 -21.16 -11.15 8.12
N GLY A 185 -20.04 -10.45 8.20
CA GLY A 185 -18.74 -11.02 7.85
C GLY A 185 -18.42 -12.09 8.91
N MET A 186 -18.14 -13.32 8.50
CA MET A 186 -17.79 -14.39 9.43
C MET A 186 -16.51 -13.98 10.15
N SER A 187 -16.63 -13.54 11.41
CA SER A 187 -15.50 -13.25 12.29
C SER A 187 -14.48 -14.38 12.21
N LYS A 188 -13.19 -14.11 12.44
CA LYS A 188 -12.18 -15.16 12.71
C LYS A 188 -12.69 -16.20 13.72
N ARG A 189 -13.53 -15.79 14.67
CA ARG A 189 -14.23 -16.68 15.60
C ARG A 189 -15.17 -17.67 14.89
N SER A 190 -15.87 -17.24 13.86
CA SER A 190 -16.74 -18.06 13.01
C SER A 190 -15.96 -19.01 12.09
N GLU A 191 -14.81 -18.58 11.55
CA GLU A 191 -13.90 -19.49 10.82
C GLU A 191 -13.31 -20.55 11.73
N ILE A 192 -12.85 -20.15 12.92
CA ILE A 192 -12.39 -21.07 13.97
C ILE A 192 -13.53 -22.01 14.37
N ASN A 193 -14.75 -21.50 14.59
CA ASN A 193 -15.90 -22.33 14.92
C ASN A 193 -16.26 -23.29 13.78
N ARG A 194 -16.12 -22.88 12.51
CA ARG A 194 -16.34 -23.74 11.34
C ARG A 194 -15.27 -24.84 11.27
N PHE A 195 -14.00 -24.49 11.46
CA PHE A 195 -12.90 -25.44 11.52
C PHE A 195 -13.07 -26.45 12.67
N VAL A 196 -13.41 -25.96 13.87
CA VAL A 196 -13.71 -26.80 15.05
C VAL A 196 -14.93 -27.69 14.80
N SER A 197 -15.97 -27.18 14.14
CA SER A 197 -17.15 -27.98 13.78
C SER A 197 -16.85 -29.04 12.70
N HIS A 198 -15.86 -28.78 11.85
CA HIS A 198 -15.39 -29.75 10.85
C HIS A 198 -14.56 -30.86 11.52
N LEU A 199 -13.67 -30.49 12.44
CA LEU A 199 -12.91 -31.44 13.24
C LEU A 199 -13.81 -32.30 14.13
N SER A 200 -14.86 -31.72 14.74
CA SER A 200 -15.80 -32.49 15.57
C SER A 200 -16.58 -33.53 14.75
N LYS A 201 -16.97 -33.21 13.51
CA LYS A 201 -17.56 -34.19 12.58
C LYS A 201 -16.59 -35.31 12.22
N ILE A 202 -15.33 -34.99 11.92
CA ILE A 202 -14.31 -36.00 11.59
C ILE A 202 -14.02 -36.89 12.80
N SER A 203 -13.96 -36.32 14.00
CA SER A 203 -13.80 -37.05 15.26
C SER A 203 -14.96 -38.01 15.52
N GLN A 204 -16.20 -37.59 15.28
CA GLN A 204 -17.39 -38.43 15.42
C GLN A 204 -17.39 -39.63 14.46
N ILE A 205 -16.93 -39.43 13.22
CA ILE A 205 -16.85 -40.51 12.22
C ILE A 205 -15.73 -41.50 12.56
N ARG A 206 -14.61 -41.01 13.09
CA ARG A 206 -13.42 -41.83 13.39
C ARG A 206 -13.41 -42.40 14.81
N PHE A 207 -14.38 -42.03 15.66
CA PHE A 207 -14.40 -42.35 17.09
C PHE A 207 -13.05 -42.11 17.79
N ASN A 208 -12.32 -41.09 17.34
CA ASN A 208 -10.99 -40.77 17.84
C ASN A 208 -10.81 -39.25 17.88
N ASN A 209 -10.25 -38.77 18.98
CA ASN A 209 -10.06 -37.34 19.27
C ASN A 209 -8.61 -36.90 19.06
N ILE A 210 -7.75 -37.76 18.54
CA ILE A 210 -6.34 -37.49 18.30
C ILE A 210 -6.13 -37.15 16.83
N PHE A 211 -5.62 -35.95 16.56
CA PHE A 211 -5.29 -35.46 15.22
C PHE A 211 -3.79 -35.18 15.13
N THR A 212 -3.13 -35.68 14.09
CA THR A 212 -1.75 -35.30 13.77
C THR A 212 -1.72 -33.96 13.03
N THR A 213 -0.60 -33.25 13.08
CA THR A 213 -0.41 -31.92 12.44
C THR A 213 -0.77 -31.93 10.95
N ASP A 214 -0.43 -32.99 10.24
CA ASP A 214 -0.71 -33.13 8.81
C ASP A 214 -2.22 -33.29 8.54
N MET A 215 -2.95 -33.95 9.45
CA MET A 215 -4.40 -34.09 9.34
C MET A 215 -5.11 -32.76 9.59
N LEU A 216 -4.63 -31.97 10.56
CA LEU A 216 -5.16 -30.62 10.81
C LEU A 216 -4.93 -29.69 9.60
N LEU A 217 -3.77 -29.79 8.96
CA LEU A 217 -3.43 -29.01 7.77
C LEU A 217 -4.29 -29.40 6.56
N SER A 218 -4.61 -30.70 6.43
CA SER A 218 -5.52 -31.19 5.39
C SER A 218 -6.98 -30.75 5.61
N ALA A 219 -7.40 -30.58 6.87
CA ALA A 219 -8.74 -30.14 7.24
C ALA A 219 -8.94 -28.62 7.16
N ALA A 220 -7.85 -27.85 6.98
CA ALA A 220 -7.83 -26.39 6.89
C ALA A 220 -7.87 -25.86 5.44
N LYS A 221 -7.79 -26.73 4.44
CA LYS A 221 -8.01 -26.41 3.01
C LYS A 221 -9.50 -26.48 2.65
#